data_AF-A0A935MMR7-F1
#
_entry.id   AF-A0A935MMR7-F1
#
_cell.length_a   1.000
_cell.length_b   1.000
_cell.length_c   1.000
_cell.angle_alpha   90.00
_cell.angle_beta   90.00
_cell.angle_gamma   90.00
#
_symmetry.space_group_name_H-M   'P 1'
#
loop_
_entity.id
_entity.type
_entity.pdbx_description
1 polymer ?
#
loop_
_entity_poly.entity_id
_entity_poly.type
_entity_poly.pdbx_seq_one_letter_code
_entity_poly.pdbx_strand_id
1 'polypeptide(L)'
;MIENTPVTYCYVHPTRETTLRCKRCEKPICASCAQRTPTGYLCKDCVNQHKKIFDTALWYDYLLGITATSILSVITSGLLAFVATFIGFYMIFVSFAVAGGAGVFLSNIALRVTGKRRSAGCLSARRLCWARYPSLYFVFTNNMFSIIAIGIYAVVATSTVYARLAGIQL
;
A
#
# COMPACT_ATOMS: atom_id res chain seq x y z
N MET A 1 11.34 35.90 -44.25
CA MET A 1 10.32 36.43 -43.32
C MET A 1 10.74 36.00 -41.93
N ILE A 2 11.33 36.89 -41.14
CA ILE A 2 11.71 36.60 -39.75
C ILE A 2 10.41 36.67 -38.96
N GLU A 3 9.81 35.53 -38.68
CA GLU A 3 8.63 35.43 -37.84
C GLU A 3 9.06 35.85 -36.43
N ASN A 4 8.67 37.07 -36.02
CA ASN A 4 8.77 37.53 -34.63
C ASN A 4 7.83 36.66 -33.79
N THR A 5 8.26 35.46 -33.43
CA THR A 5 7.54 34.64 -32.47
C THR A 5 7.51 35.43 -31.15
N PRO A 6 6.33 35.79 -30.61
CA PRO A 6 6.28 36.51 -29.36
C PRO A 6 7.03 35.69 -28.30
N VAL A 7 8.10 36.26 -27.75
CA VAL A 7 8.91 35.61 -26.71
C VAL A 7 8.02 35.37 -25.50
N THR A 8 7.59 34.11 -25.34
CA THR A 8 6.72 33.71 -24.23
C THR A 8 7.54 33.20 -23.07
N TYR A 9 7.29 33.74 -21.89
CA TYR A 9 7.96 33.32 -20.68
C TYR A 9 7.24 32.15 -20.02
N CYS A 10 7.99 31.32 -19.30
CA CYS A 10 7.40 30.21 -18.57
C CYS A 10 6.46 30.73 -17.47
N TYR A 11 5.29 30.10 -17.31
CA TYR A 11 4.34 30.50 -16.26
C TYR A 11 4.92 30.42 -14.83
N VAL A 12 5.90 29.53 -14.58
CA VAL A 12 6.59 29.38 -13.28
C VAL A 12 7.80 30.28 -13.17
N HIS A 13 8.51 30.50 -14.28
CA HIS A 13 9.78 31.21 -14.32
C HIS A 13 9.68 32.36 -15.32
N PRO A 14 9.30 33.57 -14.88
CA PRO A 14 9.12 34.72 -15.76
C PRO A 14 10.43 35.20 -16.39
N THR A 15 11.58 34.74 -15.89
CA THR A 15 12.92 35.07 -16.41
C THR A 15 13.39 34.14 -17.52
N ARG A 16 12.64 33.08 -17.86
CA ARG A 16 13.03 32.11 -18.89
C ARG A 16 12.13 32.21 -20.10
N GLU A 17 12.73 32.54 -21.24
CA GLU A 17 12.09 32.49 -22.56
C GLU A 17 11.85 31.04 -22.99
N THR A 18 10.68 30.78 -23.57
CA THR A 18 10.23 29.43 -23.92
C THR A 18 9.40 29.43 -25.19
N THR A 19 9.61 28.42 -26.03
CA THR A 19 8.79 28.12 -27.22
C THR A 19 7.88 26.90 -27.02
N LEU A 20 8.08 26.15 -25.92
CA LEU A 20 7.34 24.95 -25.59
C LEU A 20 5.99 25.27 -24.92
N ARG A 21 4.94 24.53 -25.30
CA ARG A 21 3.59 24.66 -24.74
C ARG A 21 3.04 23.33 -24.28
N CYS A 22 2.19 23.37 -23.24
CA CYS A 22 1.47 22.18 -22.78
C CYS A 22 0.51 21.70 -23.86
N LYS A 23 0.51 20.41 -24.20
CA LYS A 23 -0.48 19.84 -25.12
C LYS A 23 -1.93 19.98 -24.66
N ARG A 24 -2.17 20.04 -23.34
CA ARG A 24 -3.53 19.99 -22.76
C ARG A 24 -4.10 21.34 -22.37
N CYS A 25 -3.27 22.29 -21.94
CA CYS A 25 -3.71 23.61 -21.49
C CYS A 25 -3.01 24.77 -22.21
N GLU A 26 -2.15 24.47 -23.19
CA GLU A 26 -1.46 25.42 -24.08
C GLU A 26 -0.60 26.51 -23.40
N LYS A 27 -0.46 26.43 -22.08
CA LYS A 27 0.40 27.31 -21.28
C LYS A 27 1.86 27.16 -21.70
N PRO A 28 2.64 28.27 -21.73
CA PRO A 28 4.07 28.24 -22.02
C PRO A 28 4.86 27.59 -20.85
N ILE A 29 5.73 26.64 -21.18
CA ILE A 29 6.51 25.86 -20.21
C ILE A 29 7.98 25.85 -20.61
N CYS A 30 8.90 25.94 -19.64
CA CYS A 30 10.32 25.70 -19.89
C CYS A 30 10.64 24.20 -19.89
N ALA A 31 11.76 23.80 -20.53
CA ALA A 31 12.21 22.42 -20.57
C ALA A 31 12.39 21.77 -19.18
N SER A 32 12.70 22.57 -18.15
CA SER A 32 12.81 22.11 -16.75
C SER A 32 11.46 21.90 -16.06
N CYS A 33 10.39 22.55 -16.52
CA CYS A 33 9.04 22.37 -15.97
C CYS A 33 8.20 21.38 -16.79
N ALA A 34 8.66 20.99 -17.99
CA ALA A 34 7.97 20.08 -18.88
C ALA A 34 8.18 18.63 -18.46
N GLN A 35 7.09 17.87 -18.34
CA GLN A 35 7.13 16.45 -18.05
C GLN A 35 6.85 15.67 -19.34
N ARG A 36 7.76 14.77 -19.71
CA ARG A 36 7.61 13.91 -20.89
C ARG A 36 6.54 12.86 -20.62
N THR A 37 5.53 12.82 -21.48
CA THR A 37 4.54 11.74 -21.57
C THR A 37 4.65 11.09 -22.95
N PRO A 38 4.16 9.85 -23.14
CA PRO A 38 4.24 9.16 -24.43
C PRO A 38 3.57 9.93 -25.58
N THR A 39 2.69 10.89 -25.29
CA THR A 39 1.94 11.67 -26.28
C THR A 39 2.38 13.13 -26.40
N GLY A 40 3.45 13.54 -25.70
CA GLY A 40 4.04 14.88 -25.79
C GLY A 40 4.56 15.44 -24.45
N TYR A 41 4.53 16.76 -24.31
CA TYR A 41 4.93 17.47 -23.10
C TYR A 41 3.70 17.99 -22.34
N LEU A 42 3.63 17.69 -21.04
CA LEU A 42 2.61 18.22 -20.14
C LEU A 42 3.24 19.12 -19.06
N CYS A 43 2.46 20.10 -18.59
CA CYS A 43 2.81 20.89 -17.41
C CYS A 43 2.51 20.11 -16.11
N LYS A 44 3.18 20.50 -15.02
CA LYS A 44 3.00 19.89 -13.69
C LYS A 44 1.56 19.93 -13.20
N ASP A 45 0.83 21.02 -13.45
CA ASP A 45 -0.58 21.15 -13.06
C ASP A 45 -1.46 20.07 -13.73
N CYS A 46 -1.29 19.87 -15.04
CA CYS A 46 -2.03 18.85 -15.78
C CYS A 46 -1.65 17.43 -15.33
N VAL A 47 -0.37 17.17 -15.04
CA VAL A 47 0.04 15.87 -14.51
C VAL A 47 -0.54 15.61 -13.12
N ASN A 48 -0.58 16.63 -12.26
CA ASN A 48 -1.17 16.52 -10.94
C ASN A 48 -2.69 16.29 -10.99
N GLN A 49 -3.41 16.93 -11.93
CA GLN A 49 -4.82 16.65 -12.16
C GLN A 49 -5.04 15.21 -12.64
N HIS A 50 -4.19 14.71 -13.54
CA HIS A 50 -4.24 13.31 -13.96
C HIS A 50 -4.02 12.33 -12.80
N LYS A 51 -3.06 12.61 -11.90
CA LYS A 51 -2.84 11.79 -10.70
C LYS A 51 -4.08 11.76 -9.80
N LYS A 52 -4.72 12.91 -9.56
CA LYS A 52 -5.92 13.01 -8.71
C LYS A 52 -7.12 12.21 -9.24
N ILE A 53 -7.26 12.05 -10.55
CA ILE A 53 -8.34 11.24 -11.14
C ILE A 53 -8.18 9.75 -10.79
N PHE A 54 -6.94 9.27 -10.62
CA PHE A 54 -6.66 7.88 -10.27
C PHE A 54 -6.65 7.60 -8.76
N ASP A 55 -6.57 8.63 -7.92
CA ASP A 55 -6.76 8.50 -6.47
C ASP A 55 -8.26 8.42 -6.14
N THR A 56 -8.89 7.29 -6.48
CA THR A 56 -10.29 6.98 -6.08
C THR A 56 -10.37 6.47 -4.64
N ALA A 57 -9.33 6.70 -3.83
CA ALA A 57 -9.24 6.23 -2.46
C ALA A 57 -10.12 7.10 -1.55
N LEU A 58 -11.24 6.55 -1.11
CA LEU A 58 -12.06 7.19 -0.10
C LEU A 58 -11.52 6.84 1.30
N TRP A 59 -11.74 7.72 2.26
CA TRP A 59 -11.37 7.50 3.67
C TRP A 59 -12.02 6.22 4.24
N TYR A 60 -13.20 5.84 3.73
CA TYR A 60 -13.94 4.65 4.15
C TYR A 60 -13.25 3.33 3.76
N ASP A 61 -12.53 3.30 2.62
CA ASP A 61 -11.78 2.12 2.18
C ASP A 61 -10.62 1.79 3.15
N TYR A 62 -10.05 2.82 3.79
CA TYR A 62 -9.03 2.65 4.81
C TYR A 62 -9.62 2.05 6.11
N LEU A 63 -10.80 2.53 6.52
CA LEU A 63 -11.48 2.04 7.71
C LEU A 63 -11.94 0.58 7.54
N LEU A 64 -12.51 0.23 6.38
CA LEU A 64 -12.88 -1.15 6.04
C LEU A 64 -11.68 -2.09 5.96
N GLY A 65 -10.55 -1.64 5.39
CA GLY A 65 -9.32 -2.43 5.33
C GLY A 65 -8.79 -2.77 6.72
N ILE A 66 -8.78 -1.80 7.63
CA ILE A 66 -8.32 -1.99 9.01
C ILE A 66 -9.26 -2.93 9.78
N THR A 67 -10.57 -2.69 9.72
CA THR A 67 -11.53 -3.51 10.48
C THR A 67 -11.54 -4.95 9.98
N ALA A 68 -11.57 -5.17 8.67
CA ALA A 68 -11.59 -6.51 8.09
C ALA A 68 -10.31 -7.30 8.41
N THR A 69 -9.13 -6.69 8.25
CA THR A 69 -7.86 -7.37 8.53
C THR A 69 -7.65 -7.62 10.03
N SER A 70 -8.08 -6.68 10.87
CA SER A 70 -8.04 -6.84 12.33
C SER A 70 -8.89 -8.03 12.77
N ILE A 71 -10.15 -8.09 12.33
CA ILE A 71 -11.08 -9.19 12.67
C ILE A 71 -10.51 -10.54 12.22
N LEU A 72 -10.03 -10.61 10.97
CA LEU A 72 -9.45 -11.86 10.44
C LEU A 72 -8.24 -12.31 11.26
N SER A 73 -7.37 -11.37 11.62
CA SER A 73 -6.16 -11.67 12.41
C SER A 73 -6.51 -12.24 13.79
N VAL A 74 -7.53 -11.68 14.46
CA VAL A 74 -8.01 -12.22 15.75
C VAL A 74 -8.47 -13.65 15.60
N ILE A 75 -9.27 -13.91 14.56
CA ILE A 75 -9.85 -15.24 14.31
C ILE A 75 -8.73 -16.23 14.01
N THR A 76 -7.79 -15.88 13.12
CA THR A 76 -6.70 -16.80 12.76
C THR A 76 -5.76 -17.06 13.92
N SER A 77 -5.39 -16.03 14.70
CA SER A 77 -4.53 -16.19 15.88
C SER A 77 -5.22 -16.97 16.99
N GLY A 78 -6.51 -16.71 17.23
CA GLY A 78 -7.30 -17.40 18.25
C GLY A 78 -7.49 -18.88 17.92
N LEU A 79 -7.75 -19.20 16.64
CA LEU A 79 -7.90 -20.58 16.18
C LEU A 79 -6.56 -21.34 16.27
N LEU A 80 -5.45 -20.69 15.89
CA LEU A 80 -4.11 -21.26 16.02
C LEU A 80 -3.78 -21.58 17.49
N ALA A 81 -4.09 -20.67 18.41
CA ALA A 81 -3.79 -20.87 19.82
C ALA A 81 -4.75 -21.86 20.52
N PHE A 82 -6.00 -21.97 20.06
CA PHE A 82 -6.91 -23.03 20.48
C PHE A 82 -6.37 -24.41 20.10
N VAL A 83 -5.94 -24.58 18.84
CA VAL A 83 -5.28 -25.81 18.37
C VAL A 83 -3.97 -26.06 19.12
N ALA A 84 -3.25 -25.00 19.51
CA ALA A 84 -2.01 -25.11 20.27
C ALA A 84 -2.16 -25.82 21.60
N THR A 85 -3.31 -25.65 22.25
CA THR A 85 -3.58 -26.20 23.57
C THR A 85 -3.74 -27.72 23.52
N PHE A 86 -4.14 -28.29 22.37
CA PHE A 86 -4.35 -29.73 22.19
C PHE A 86 -3.09 -30.50 21.76
N ILE A 87 -2.16 -29.86 21.04
CA ILE A 87 -1.12 -30.55 20.26
C ILE A 87 0.30 -30.34 20.81
N GLY A 88 0.51 -29.40 21.74
CA GLY A 88 1.78 -29.24 22.45
C GLY A 88 2.97 -28.98 21.52
N PHE A 89 4.07 -29.74 21.68
CA PHE A 89 5.34 -29.56 20.97
C PHE A 89 5.22 -29.57 19.43
N TYR A 90 4.29 -30.34 18.87
CA TYR A 90 4.10 -30.45 17.41
C TYR A 90 3.58 -29.15 16.75
N MET A 91 3.15 -28.16 17.53
CA MET A 91 2.69 -26.85 17.02
C MET A 91 3.74 -26.06 16.24
N ILE A 92 5.02 -26.27 16.51
CA ILE A 92 6.09 -25.54 15.81
C ILE A 92 6.05 -25.91 14.31
N PHE A 93 5.89 -27.19 13.99
CA PHE A 93 5.79 -27.67 12.62
C PHE A 93 4.50 -27.21 11.93
N VAL A 94 3.37 -27.24 12.66
CA VAL A 94 2.08 -26.76 12.15
C VAL A 94 2.13 -25.26 11.86
N SER A 95 2.73 -24.47 12.74
CA SER A 95 2.86 -23.02 12.56
C SER A 95 3.67 -22.69 11.31
N PHE A 96 4.79 -23.38 11.06
CA PHE A 96 5.61 -23.15 9.87
C PHE A 96 4.86 -23.52 8.56
N ALA A 97 4.09 -24.62 8.57
CA ALA A 97 3.29 -25.05 7.43
C ALA A 97 2.11 -24.10 7.16
N VAL A 98 1.42 -23.63 8.20
CA VAL A 98 0.19 -22.84 8.09
C VAL A 98 0.47 -21.35 7.91
N ALA A 99 1.59 -20.82 8.45
CA ALA A 99 1.89 -19.39 8.41
C ALA A 99 1.94 -18.81 6.99
N GLY A 100 2.53 -19.53 6.05
CA GLY A 100 2.56 -19.11 4.65
C GLY A 100 1.15 -19.06 4.03
N GLY A 101 0.33 -20.09 4.27
CA GLY A 101 -1.03 -20.16 3.75
C GLY A 101 -1.94 -19.09 4.36
N ALA A 102 -1.85 -18.86 5.66
CA ALA A 102 -2.63 -17.85 6.36
C ALA A 102 -2.32 -16.42 5.87
N GLY A 103 -1.04 -16.08 5.68
CA GLY A 103 -0.64 -14.78 5.15
C GLY A 103 -1.16 -14.51 3.74
N VAL A 104 -1.12 -15.51 2.85
CA VAL A 104 -1.70 -15.41 1.51
C VAL A 104 -3.21 -15.20 1.58
N PHE A 105 -3.90 -15.93 2.44
CA PHE A 105 -5.35 -15.85 2.58
C PHE A 105 -5.79 -14.46 3.10
N LEU A 106 -5.10 -13.94 4.13
CA LEU A 106 -5.32 -12.59 4.65
C LEU A 106 -5.13 -11.52 3.56
N SER A 107 -4.05 -11.62 2.79
CA SER A 107 -3.76 -10.64 1.73
C SER A 107 -4.83 -10.64 0.63
N ASN A 108 -5.33 -11.81 0.24
CA ASN A 108 -6.29 -11.93 -0.84
C ASN A 108 -7.68 -11.40 -0.43
N ILE A 109 -8.07 -11.63 0.82
CA ILE A 109 -9.31 -11.07 1.40
C ILE A 109 -9.18 -9.56 1.53
N ALA A 110 -8.07 -9.05 2.06
CA ALA A 110 -7.83 -7.62 2.16
C ALA A 110 -7.94 -6.94 0.79
N LEU A 111 -7.34 -7.52 -0.26
CA LEU A 111 -7.40 -7.00 -1.63
C LEU A 111 -8.80 -7.08 -2.26
N ARG A 112 -9.61 -8.09 -1.90
CA ARG A 112 -11.00 -8.18 -2.35
C ARG A 112 -11.88 -7.14 -1.67
N VAL A 113 -11.72 -6.94 -0.36
CA VAL A 113 -12.48 -5.96 0.42
C VAL A 113 -12.17 -4.54 -0.02
N THR A 114 -10.91 -4.23 -0.35
CA THR A 114 -10.50 -2.91 -0.87
C THR A 114 -10.74 -2.74 -2.38
N GLY A 115 -11.37 -3.73 -3.04
CA GLY A 115 -11.76 -3.65 -4.44
C GLY A 115 -10.60 -3.49 -5.42
N LYS A 116 -9.38 -3.94 -5.07
CA LYS A 116 -8.14 -3.71 -5.83
C LYS A 116 -7.87 -2.24 -6.19
N ARG A 117 -8.47 -1.30 -5.44
CA ARG A 117 -8.39 0.14 -5.77
C ARG A 117 -6.97 0.65 -5.51
N ARG A 118 -6.39 1.32 -6.52
CA ARG A 118 -5.08 1.98 -6.43
C ARG A 118 -5.16 3.09 -5.39
N SER A 119 -4.47 2.94 -4.28
CA SER A 119 -4.34 4.02 -3.30
C SER A 119 -2.91 4.05 -2.79
N ALA A 120 -2.22 5.18 -3.00
CA ALA A 120 -0.90 5.43 -2.43
C ALA A 120 -0.93 5.43 -0.88
N GLY A 121 -2.11 5.60 -0.30
CA GLY A 121 -2.40 5.49 1.14
C GLY A 121 -2.39 4.05 1.69
N CYS A 122 -2.38 3.00 0.87
CA CYS A 122 -2.22 1.64 1.40
C CYS A 122 -0.86 1.45 2.10
N LEU A 123 0.11 2.31 1.80
CA LEU A 123 1.39 2.37 2.50
C LEU A 123 1.30 3.00 3.89
N SER A 124 0.25 3.74 4.29
CA SER A 124 0.09 4.19 5.69
C SER A 124 -0.53 3.10 6.57
N ALA A 125 -1.17 2.09 5.99
CA ALA A 125 -1.41 0.82 6.67
C ALA A 125 -0.09 0.13 7.13
N ARG A 126 1.09 0.57 6.61
CA ARG A 126 2.44 0.23 7.14
C ARG A 126 2.53 0.35 8.66
N ARG A 127 1.85 1.32 9.26
CA ARG A 127 2.05 1.67 10.68
C ARG A 127 1.09 0.94 11.61
N LEU A 128 -0.07 0.51 11.12
CA LEU A 128 -1.10 -0.06 11.98
C LEU A 128 -1.02 -1.60 12.08
N CYS A 129 -0.48 -2.28 11.08
CA CYS A 129 -0.24 -3.73 11.15
C CYS A 129 0.77 -4.13 12.24
N TRP A 130 1.65 -3.21 12.67
CA TRP A 130 2.65 -3.49 13.71
C TRP A 130 2.11 -3.47 15.14
N ALA A 131 0.99 -2.80 15.43
CA ALA A 131 0.83 -2.24 16.78
C ALA A 131 -0.28 -2.82 17.67
N ARG A 132 -1.14 -3.76 17.24
CA ARG A 132 -2.31 -4.08 18.09
C ARG A 132 -2.72 -5.54 18.34
N TYR A 133 -2.26 -6.56 17.61
CA TYR A 133 -2.97 -7.85 17.70
C TYR A 133 -2.29 -9.13 18.24
N PRO A 134 -0.97 -9.24 18.50
CA PRO A 134 -0.47 -10.45 19.16
C PRO A 134 -0.42 -10.34 20.69
N SER A 135 -0.42 -9.14 21.27
CA SER A 135 -0.12 -8.97 22.70
C SER A 135 -1.26 -9.34 23.65
N LEU A 136 -2.51 -9.37 23.18
CA LEU A 136 -3.67 -9.70 24.02
C LEU A 136 -3.91 -11.21 24.17
N TYR A 137 -3.45 -12.03 23.22
CA TYR A 137 -3.52 -13.50 23.38
C TYR A 137 -2.33 -14.07 24.17
N PHE A 138 -1.32 -13.23 24.43
CA PHE A 138 -0.08 -13.56 25.16
C PHE A 138 -0.32 -14.05 26.59
N VAL A 139 -1.53 -13.88 27.13
CA VAL A 139 -1.85 -14.11 28.54
C VAL A 139 -2.54 -15.46 28.80
N PHE A 140 -3.03 -16.17 27.78
CA PHE A 140 -3.92 -17.32 28.04
C PHE A 140 -3.28 -18.72 27.96
N THR A 141 -2.07 -18.87 27.42
CA THR A 141 -1.38 -20.17 27.39
C THR A 141 -0.02 -20.11 28.08
N ASN A 142 0.07 -20.68 29.28
CA ASN A 142 1.30 -20.83 30.10
C ASN A 142 2.34 -21.81 29.50
N ASN A 143 2.42 -21.91 28.17
CA ASN A 143 3.31 -22.82 27.46
C ASN A 143 4.34 -22.04 26.64
N MET A 144 5.62 -22.18 27.01
CA MET A 144 6.74 -21.50 26.34
C MET A 144 6.80 -21.80 24.82
N PHE A 145 6.39 -23.01 24.42
CA PHE A 145 6.32 -23.43 23.01
C PHE A 145 5.22 -22.71 22.21
N SER A 146 4.08 -22.39 22.84
CA SER A 146 2.99 -21.64 22.22
C SER A 146 3.44 -20.22 21.85
N ILE A 147 4.22 -19.60 22.75
CA ILE A 147 4.76 -18.25 22.56
C ILE A 147 5.69 -18.21 21.35
N ILE A 148 6.61 -19.18 21.22
CA ILE A 148 7.54 -19.27 20.10
C ILE A 148 6.78 -19.47 18.78
N ALA A 149 5.78 -20.36 18.76
CA ALA A 149 5.00 -20.66 17.57
C ALA A 149 4.18 -19.45 17.08
N ILE A 150 3.58 -18.68 18.01
CA ILE A 150 2.85 -17.45 17.71
C ILE A 150 3.80 -16.36 17.21
N GLY A 151 4.99 -16.25 17.80
CA GLY A 151 6.03 -15.32 17.36
C GLY A 151 6.47 -15.57 15.92
N ILE A 152 6.75 -16.83 15.58
CA ILE A 152 7.11 -17.24 14.21
C ILE A 152 5.96 -16.93 13.24
N TYR A 153 4.73 -17.30 13.61
CA TYR A 153 3.54 -17.00 12.80
C TYR A 153 3.40 -15.50 12.52
N ALA A 154 3.55 -14.66 13.54
CA ALA A 154 3.42 -13.22 13.41
C ALA A 154 4.46 -12.64 12.43
N VAL A 155 5.72 -13.08 12.51
CA VAL A 155 6.80 -12.61 11.62
C VAL A 155 6.58 -13.07 10.18
N VAL A 156 6.20 -14.33 9.97
CA VAL A 156 5.99 -14.88 8.62
C VAL A 156 4.71 -14.33 7.97
N ALA A 157 3.61 -14.23 8.71
CA ALA A 157 2.37 -13.68 8.18
C ALA A 157 2.49 -12.19 7.84
N THR A 158 3.19 -11.39 8.66
CA THR A 158 3.40 -9.96 8.37
C THR A 158 4.31 -9.74 7.18
N SER A 159 5.41 -10.49 7.05
CA SER A 159 6.33 -10.38 5.91
C SER A 159 5.66 -10.75 4.59
N THR A 160 4.83 -11.80 4.56
CA THR A 160 4.09 -12.22 3.35
C THR A 160 3.03 -11.20 2.93
N VAL A 161 2.27 -10.66 3.87
CA VAL A 161 1.31 -9.58 3.60
C VAL A 161 2.04 -8.33 3.11
N TYR A 162 3.19 -7.99 3.71
CA TYR A 162 4.00 -6.85 3.29
C TYR A 162 4.51 -7.00 1.86
N ALA A 163 5.09 -8.15 1.51
CA ALA A 163 5.61 -8.40 0.17
C ALA A 163 4.51 -8.33 -0.90
N ARG A 164 3.31 -8.86 -0.60
CA ARG A 164 2.15 -8.85 -1.51
C ARG A 164 1.58 -7.46 -1.73
N LEU A 165 1.49 -6.66 -0.68
CA LEU A 165 1.01 -5.28 -0.78
C LEU A 165 2.05 -4.35 -1.43
N ALA A 166 3.34 -4.56 -1.16
CA ALA A 166 4.43 -3.77 -1.74
C ALA A 166 4.70 -4.11 -3.21
N GLY A 167 4.38 -5.32 -3.66
CA GLY A 167 4.58 -5.78 -5.04
C GLY A 167 3.62 -5.13 -6.06
N ILE A 168 2.59 -4.43 -5.61
CA ILE A 168 1.74 -3.60 -6.50
C ILE A 168 2.52 -2.32 -6.78
N GLN A 169 3.39 -2.37 -7.80
CA GLN A 169 4.14 -1.21 -8.24
C GLN A 169 3.18 -0.10 -8.70
N LEU A 170 3.32 1.08 -8.08
CA LEU A 170 2.63 2.33 -8.42
C LEU A 170 3.11 2.86 -9.78
#